data_AF-A0A927Z2P8-F1
#
_entry.id   AF-A0A927Z2P8-F1
#
_cell.length_a   1.000
_cell.length_b   1.000
_cell.length_c   1.000
_cell.angle_alpha   90.00
_cell.angle_beta   90.00
_cell.angle_gamma   90.00
#
_symmetry.space_group_name_H-M   'P 1'
#
loop_
_entity.id
_entity.type
_entity.pdbx_description
1 polymer ?
#
loop_
_entity_poly.entity_id
_entity_poly.type
_entity_poly.pdbx_seq_one_letter_code
_entity_poly.pdbx_strand_id
1 'polypeptide(L)' 'MSEDMIVRHCSPTLAGLKTGNMFTCRFLDVTEMRDTLRRLNRKLGKKGLRILPLRFKKNQALVY' A
#
# COMPACT_ATOMS: atom_id res chain seq x y z
N MET A 1 7.31 -3.72 -2.03
CA MET A 1 6.66 -3.39 -0.72
C MET A 1 6.65 -4.63 0.16
N SER A 2 7.18 -4.56 1.39
CA SER A 2 7.19 -5.68 2.35
C SER A 2 5.93 -5.75 3.22
N GLU A 3 5.68 -6.90 3.84
CA GLU A 3 4.56 -7.09 4.78
C GLU A 3 4.75 -6.27 6.07
N ASP A 4 5.98 -6.16 6.58
CA ASP A 4 6.31 -5.29 7.73
C ASP A 4 5.92 -3.83 7.52
N MET A 5 6.10 -3.32 6.30
CA MET A 5 5.67 -1.96 5.96
C MET A 5 4.16 -1.80 6.10
N ILE A 6 3.38 -2.79 5.66
CA ILE A 6 1.93 -2.78 5.75
C ILE A 6 1.50 -2.83 7.22
N VAL A 7 2.11 -3.70 8.02
CA VAL A 7 1.81 -3.78 9.47
C VAL A 7 2.15 -2.45 10.15
N ARG A 8 3.34 -1.90 9.89
CA ARG A 8 3.79 -0.65 10.50
C ARG A 8 2.89 0.55 10.16
N HIS A 9 2.46 0.66 8.91
CA HIS A 9 1.69 1.82 8.45
C HIS A 9 0.18 1.66 8.55
N CYS A 10 -0.33 0.43 8.44
CA CYS A 10 -1.75 0.13 8.34
C CYS A 10 -2.31 -0.62 9.56
N SER A 11 -1.51 -0.97 10.57
CA SER A 11 -2.05 -1.54 11.83
C SER A 11 -3.10 -0.65 12.49
N PRO A 12 -2.97 0.70 12.55
CA PRO A 12 -4.03 1.50 13.14
C PRO A 12 -5.28 1.55 12.26
N THR A 13 -5.14 1.36 10.94
CA THR A 13 -6.27 1.26 10.02
C THR A 13 -7.02 -0.05 10.21
N LEU A 14 -6.28 -1.17 10.34
CA LEU A 14 -6.85 -2.48 10.62
C LEU A 14 -7.50 -2.58 12.00
N ALA A 15 -6.97 -1.85 12.99
CA ALA A 15 -7.54 -1.76 14.32
C ALA A 15 -8.76 -0.82 14.40
N GLY A 16 -9.15 -0.17 13.30
CA GLY A 16 -10.26 0.80 13.28
C GLY A 16 -9.95 2.12 14.01
N LEU A 17 -8.68 2.39 14.31
CA LEU A 17 -8.25 3.62 14.98
C LEU A 17 -8.07 4.80 14.00
N LYS A 18 -7.92 4.51 12.70
CA LYS A 18 -7.88 5.51 11.62
C LYS A 18 -8.43 4.97 10.31
N THR A 19 -8.80 5.87 9.40
CA THR A 19 -9.39 5.51 8.10
C THR A 19 -8.35 5.15 7.02
N GLY A 20 -7.09 5.54 7.18
CA GLY A 20 -6.03 5.32 6.19
C GLY A 20 -4.68 5.86 6.62
N ASN A 21 -3.66 5.69 5.77
CA ASN A 21 -2.33 6.25 5.99
C ASN A 21 -1.66 6.53 4.65
N MET A 22 -0.89 7.62 4.55
CA MET A 22 -0.03 7.84 3.39
C MET A 22 1.42 7.50 3.71
N PHE A 23 2.06 6.75 2.84
CA PHE A 23 3.48 6.47 2.94
C PHE A 23 4.12 6.27 1.57
N THR A 24 5.43 6.45 1.49
CA THR A 24 6.19 6.27 0.26
C THR A 24 6.91 4.92 0.25
N CYS A 25 6.95 4.25 -0.89
CA CYS A 25 7.70 3.01 -1.08
C CYS A 25 8.40 2.95 -2.43
N ARG A 26 9.51 2.24 -2.47
CA ARG A 26 10.29 2.03 -3.70
C ARG A 26 9.79 0.83 -4.48
N PHE A 27 9.82 0.97 -5.80
CA PHE A 27 9.50 -0.06 -6.78
C PHE A 27 10.50 0.01 -7.93
N LEU A 28 10.69 -1.10 -8.65
CA LEU A 28 11.57 -1.18 -9.82
C LEU A 28 11.03 -0.32 -10.97
N ASP A 29 9.73 -0.41 -11.22
CA ASP A 29 9.03 0.35 -12.25
C ASP A 29 7.51 0.45 -11.94
N VAL A 30 6.77 1.07 -12.87
CA VAL A 30 5.32 1.26 -12.74
C VAL A 30 4.55 -0.06 -12.79
N THR A 31 5.05 -1.05 -13.53
CA THR A 31 4.42 -2.37 -13.69
C THR A 31 4.54 -3.17 -12.40
N GLU A 32 5.74 -3.25 -11.82
CA GLU A 32 6.01 -3.92 -10.54
C GLU A 32 5.19 -3.30 -9.39
N MET A 33 5.06 -1.97 -9.38
CA MET A 33 4.13 -1.28 -8.48
C MET A 33 2.68 -1.77 -8.69
N ARG A 34 2.16 -1.69 -9.92
CA ARG A 34 0.75 -2.02 -10.20
C ARG A 34 0.41 -3.46 -9.82
N ASP A 35 1.29 -4.40 -10.16
CA ASP A 35 1.07 -5.81 -9.88
C ASP A 35 1.17 -6.12 -8.38
N THR A 36 2.13 -5.50 -7.69
CA THR A 36 2.21 -5.58 -6.23
C THR A 36 0.94 -5.06 -5.56
N LEU A 37 0.47 -3.87 -5.95
CA LEU A 37 -0.73 -3.27 -5.36
C LEU A 37 -1.99 -4.09 -5.66
N ARG A 38 -2.14 -4.63 -6.88
CA ARG A 38 -3.24 -5.55 -7.23
C ARG A 38 -3.22 -6.81 -6.37
N ARG A 39 -2.06 -7.44 -6.23
CA ARG A 39 -1.90 -8.64 -5.39
C ARG A 39 -2.27 -8.37 -3.94
N LEU A 40 -1.83 -7.25 -3.38
CA LEU A 40 -2.15 -6.85 -2.02
C LEU A 40 -3.64 -6.55 -1.85
N ASN A 41 -4.25 -5.79 -2.76
CA ASN A 41 -5.68 -5.50 -2.72
C ASN A 41 -6.55 -6.76 -2.82
N ARG A 42 -6.15 -7.77 -3.60
CA ARG A 42 -6.85 -9.06 -3.63
C ARG A 42 -6.80 -9.79 -2.27
N LYS A 43 -5.67 -9.69 -1.56
CA LYS A 43 -5.48 -10.32 -0.24
C LYS A 43 -6.16 -9.55 0.89
N LEU A 44 -6.03 -8.24 0.90
CA LEU A 44 -6.40 -7.37 2.03
C LEU A 44 -7.76 -6.68 1.84
N GLY A 45 -8.30 -6.64 0.62
CA GLY A 45 -9.63 -6.08 0.33
C GLY A 45 -10.74 -6.73 1.15
N LYS A 46 -10.66 -8.05 1.35
CA LYS A 46 -11.59 -8.79 2.20
C LYS A 46 -11.46 -8.47 3.69
N LYS A 47 -10.38 -7.81 4.10
CA LYS A 47 -10.09 -7.37 5.47
C LYS A 47 -10.35 -5.87 5.67
N GLY A 48 -11.01 -5.21 4.72
CA GLY A 48 -11.35 -3.79 4.80
C GLY A 48 -10.21 -2.83 4.42
N LEU A 49 -9.09 -3.33 3.88
CA LEU A 49 -8.00 -2.49 3.40
C LEU A 49 -7.97 -2.39 1.88
N ARG A 50 -7.75 -1.18 1.37
CA ARG A 50 -7.50 -0.91 -0.03
C ARG A 50 -6.31 0.04 -0.16
N ILE A 51 -5.34 -0.36 -0.98
CA ILE A 51 -4.13 0.40 -1.28
C ILE A 51 -4.26 1.06 -2.65
N LEU A 52 -4.01 2.36 -2.71
CA LEU A 52 -4.15 3.20 -3.88
C LEU A 52 -2.82 3.91 -4.20
N PRO A 53 -2.31 3.82 -5.44
CA PRO A 53 -1.18 4.65 -5.86
C PRO A 53 -1.68 6.08 -6.10
N LEU A 54 -1.12 7.05 -5.39
CA LEU A 54 -1.43 8.48 -5.57
C LEU A 54 -0.46 9.16 -6.53
N ARG A 55 0.82 8.77 -6.50
CA ARG A 55 1.86 9.36 -7.34
C ARG A 55 3.00 8.37 -7.55
N PHE A 56 3.61 8.36 -8.73
CA PHE A 56 4.85 7.63 -9.01
C PHE A 56 5.89 8.57 -9.63
N LYS A 57 7.09 8.64 -9.04
CA LYS A 57 8.21 9.44 -9.57
C LYS A 57 9.54 8.84 -9.12
N LYS A 58 10.53 8.74 -10.03
CA LYS A 58 11.88 8.24 -9.72
C LYS A 58 11.85 6.93 -8.90
N ASN A 59 11.07 5.95 -9.35
CA ASN A 59 10.95 4.64 -8.70
C ASN A 59 10.40 4.67 -7.26
N GLN A 60 9.69 5.74 -6.90
CA GLN A 60 9.00 5.88 -5.64
C GLN A 60 7.51 6.10 -5.89
N ALA A 61 6.68 5.34 -5.20
CA ALA A 61 5.24 5.57 -5.16
C ALA A 61 4.83 6.17 -3.82
N LEU A 62 4.00 7.21 -3.86
CA LEU A 62 3.15 7.59 -2.74
C LEU A 62 1.90 6.71 -2.78
N VAL A 63 1.62 6.02 -1.69
CA VAL A 63 0.46 5.13 -1.56
C VAL A 63 -0.42 5.55 -0.39
N TYR A 64 -1.72 5.29 -0.52
CA TYR A 64 -2.76 5.46 0.50
C TYR A 64 -3.43 4.12 0.79
#